data_AF-A0A7S1N9Y6-F1
#
_entry.id   AF-A0A7S1N9Y6-F1
#
_cell.length_a   1.000
_cell.length_b   1.000
_cell.length_c   1.000
_cell.angle_alpha   90.00
_cell.angle_beta   90.00
_cell.angle_gamma   90.00
#
_symmetry.space_group_name_H-M   'P 1'
#
loop_
_entity.id
_entity.type
_entity.pdbx_description
1 polymer ?
#
loop_
_entity_poly.entity_id
_entity_poly.type
_entity_poly.pdbx_seq_one_letter_code
_entity_poly.pdbx_strand_id
1 'polypeptide(L)'
;SRSLFAANRMVPPPPASMEPTPAEREDVRRCVLAYLQVPSPHIKLTLTSIEKLHHTELLDAFEVRRQQLRDPTMVKRKCYGPSPGLPNIVAHGFSLPNVNNRAGRMLHFPDTQPVSPAVRMYDLLVCDVAVGRVWKYEGHLGDLDLQRMENAGFDSAHVT
;
A
#
# COMPACT_ATOMS: atom_id res chain seq x y z
N SER A 1 -17.98 5.00 -39.54
CA SER A 1 -16.70 5.59 -39.09
C SER A 1 -16.86 6.03 -37.65
N ARG A 2 -16.32 5.29 -36.67
CA ARG A 2 -16.30 5.70 -35.26
C ARG A 2 -14.84 5.85 -34.87
N SER A 3 -14.36 7.09 -34.86
CA SER A 3 -13.02 7.43 -34.45
C SER A 3 -12.82 7.02 -32.99
N LEU A 4 -11.93 6.06 -32.76
CA LEU A 4 -11.31 5.84 -31.45
C LEU A 4 -10.38 7.03 -31.22
N PHE A 5 -10.82 7.98 -30.39
CA PHE A 5 -9.87 8.85 -29.70
C PHE A 5 -9.11 7.94 -28.73
N ALA A 6 -7.96 7.43 -29.17
CA ALA A 6 -6.94 6.98 -28.25
C ALA A 6 -6.59 8.23 -27.43
N ALA A 7 -7.19 8.35 -26.24
CA ALA A 7 -6.64 9.19 -25.22
C ALA A 7 -5.19 8.73 -25.07
N ASN A 8 -4.26 9.59 -25.50
CA ASN A 8 -2.86 9.48 -25.16
C ASN A 8 -2.82 9.12 -23.68
N ARG A 9 -2.60 7.84 -23.34
CA ARG A 9 -2.04 7.47 -22.05
C ARG A 9 -0.60 7.97 -22.13
N MET A 10 -0.47 9.29 -21.98
CA MET A 10 0.79 9.92 -21.66
C MET A 10 1.27 9.12 -20.45
N VAL A 11 2.39 8.42 -20.63
CA VAL A 11 3.10 7.84 -19.50
C VAL A 11 3.32 9.01 -18.54
N PRO A 12 2.74 9.00 -17.33
CA PRO A 12 2.94 10.10 -16.42
C PRO A 12 4.45 10.25 -16.21
N PRO A 13 4.96 11.49 -16.16
CA PRO A 13 6.37 11.70 -15.85
C PRO A 13 6.68 10.99 -14.52
N PRO A 14 7.89 10.42 -14.35
CA PRO A 14 8.25 9.76 -13.11
C PRO A 14 8.02 10.73 -11.94
N PRO A 15 7.52 10.23 -10.79
CA PRO A 15 7.24 11.09 -9.65
C PRO A 15 8.49 11.88 -9.28
N ALA A 16 8.30 13.17 -8.97
CA ALA A 16 9.41 13.97 -8.48
C ALA A 16 9.84 13.40 -7.12
N SER A 17 11.10 12.99 -7.03
CA SER A 17 11.70 12.60 -5.75
C SER A 17 11.97 13.88 -4.95
N MET A 18 11.43 13.94 -3.74
CA MET A 18 11.66 15.03 -2.80
C MET A 18 12.46 14.51 -1.62
N GLU A 19 13.24 15.39 -0.99
CA GLU A 19 13.93 15.02 0.22
C GLU A 19 12.94 14.95 1.41
N PRO A 20 12.85 13.82 2.14
CA PRO A 20 11.98 13.72 3.30
C PRO A 20 12.57 14.47 4.49
N THR A 21 11.69 15.12 5.25
CA THR A 21 12.04 15.79 6.50
C THR A 21 12.54 14.78 7.55
N PRO A 22 13.31 15.22 8.58
CA PRO A 22 13.77 14.32 9.64
C PRO A 22 12.63 13.57 10.35
N ALA A 23 11.49 14.22 10.56
CA ALA A 23 10.31 13.61 11.19
C ALA A 23 9.70 12.50 10.31
N GLU A 24 9.59 12.74 9.00
CA GLU A 24 9.12 11.73 8.04
C GLU A 24 10.07 10.54 7.96
N ARG A 25 11.40 10.77 7.98
CA ARG A 25 12.39 9.70 8.00
C ARG A 25 12.25 8.81 9.24
N GLU A 26 12.07 9.41 10.41
CA GLU A 26 11.88 8.66 11.66
C GLU A 26 10.54 7.91 11.70
N ASP A 27 9.49 8.49 11.13
CA ASP A 27 8.19 7.84 11.00
C ASP A 27 8.24 6.64 10.04
N VAL A 28 8.83 6.80 8.86
CA VAL A 28 9.10 5.71 7.92
C VAL A 28 9.94 4.62 8.58
N ARG A 29 10.99 5.01 9.33
CA ARG A 29 11.84 4.06 10.05
C ARG A 29 11.04 3.21 11.04
N ARG A 30 10.21 3.84 11.87
CA ARG A 30 9.35 3.13 12.82
C ARG A 30 8.36 2.20 12.11
N CYS A 31 7.77 2.65 11.00
CA CYS A 31 6.85 1.83 10.22
C CYS A 31 7.54 0.58 9.64
N VAL A 32 8.72 0.73 9.03
CA VAL A 32 9.47 -0.39 8.43
C VAL A 32 9.93 -1.38 9.49
N LEU A 33 10.42 -0.90 10.64
CA LEU A 33 10.87 -1.78 11.73
C LEU A 33 9.73 -2.54 12.40
N ALA A 34 8.53 -1.96 12.49
CA ALA A 34 7.35 -2.67 12.98
C ALA A 34 6.84 -3.72 11.98
N TYR A 35 7.00 -3.44 10.69
CA TYR A 35 6.60 -4.34 9.61
C TYR A 35 7.54 -5.54 9.47
N LEU A 36 8.86 -5.34 9.49
CA LEU A 36 9.81 -6.42 9.27
C LEU A 36 10.03 -7.27 10.52
N GLN A 37 9.61 -8.53 10.46
CA GLN A 37 9.91 -9.51 11.51
C GLN A 37 11.29 -10.12 11.30
N VAL A 38 12.22 -9.76 12.19
CA VAL A 38 13.58 -10.28 12.17
C VAL A 38 13.63 -11.63 12.89
N PRO A 39 14.00 -12.74 12.21
CA PRO A 39 13.95 -14.08 12.81
C PRO A 39 15.10 -14.37 13.78
N SER A 40 16.14 -13.52 13.83
CA SER A 40 17.32 -13.72 14.67
C SER A 40 17.93 -12.39 15.11
N PRO A 41 18.37 -12.24 16.37
CA PRO A 41 19.02 -11.02 16.86
C PRO A 41 20.35 -10.71 16.15
N HIS A 42 20.91 -11.66 15.41
CA HIS A 42 22.13 -11.46 14.63
C HIS A 42 21.88 -10.76 13.29
N ILE A 43 20.64 -10.72 12.82
CA ILE A 43 20.27 -10.00 11.61
C ILE A 43 20.04 -8.54 11.97
N LYS A 44 20.90 -7.67 11.44
CA LYS A 44 20.77 -6.22 11.60
C LYS A 44 20.10 -5.64 10.36
N LEU A 45 18.97 -4.96 10.56
CA LEU A 45 18.33 -4.18 9.51
C LEU A 45 18.93 -2.77 9.50
N THR A 46 19.34 -2.33 8.32
CA THR A 46 19.83 -0.98 8.08
C THR A 46 19.00 -0.35 6.98
N LEU A 47 18.41 0.81 7.25
CA LEU A 47 17.78 1.61 6.21
C LEU A 47 18.87 2.37 5.46
N THR A 48 19.01 2.07 4.17
CA THR A 48 20.07 2.66 3.32
C THR A 48 19.63 3.96 2.66
N SER A 49 18.38 4.03 2.21
CA SER A 49 17.80 5.20 1.55
C SER A 49 16.33 5.34 1.90
N ILE A 50 15.86 6.59 1.94
CA ILE A 50 14.45 6.94 2.07
C ILE A 50 14.21 8.07 1.09
N GLU A 51 13.28 7.84 0.16
CA GLU A 51 12.87 8.80 -0.84
C GLU A 51 11.38 9.12 -0.67
N LYS A 52 11.03 10.40 -0.77
CA LYS A 52 9.62 10.82 -0.77
C LYS A 52 9.15 10.94 -2.21
N LEU A 53 8.20 10.09 -2.57
CA LEU A 53 7.61 10.08 -3.90
C LEU A 53 6.47 11.11 -3.97
N HIS A 54 6.61 12.11 -4.83
CA HIS A 54 5.53 13.07 -5.08
C HIS A 54 4.85 12.80 -6.42
N HIS A 55 3.59 12.36 -6.36
CA HIS A 55 2.80 12.02 -7.54
C HIS A 55 1.42 12.68 -7.45
N THR A 56 1.30 13.91 -7.95
CA THR A 56 0.11 14.76 -7.78
C THR A 56 -1.19 14.05 -8.17
N GLU A 57 -1.22 13.38 -9.32
CA GLU A 57 -2.41 12.65 -9.78
C GLU A 57 -2.84 11.52 -8.83
N LEU A 58 -1.87 10.80 -8.24
CA LEU A 58 -2.18 9.73 -7.28
C LEU A 58 -2.61 10.30 -5.93
N LEU A 59 -2.04 11.43 -5.52
CA LEU A 59 -2.45 12.15 -4.31
C LEU A 59 -3.89 12.68 -4.45
N ASP A 60 -4.22 13.28 -5.59
CA ASP A 60 -5.57 13.76 -5.87
C ASP A 60 -6.58 12.61 -5.92
N ALA A 61 -6.22 11.50 -6.59
CA ALA A 61 -7.06 10.30 -6.62
C ALA A 61 -7.26 9.69 -5.22
N PHE A 62 -6.21 9.68 -4.40
CA PHE A 62 -6.28 9.25 -3.00
C PHE A 62 -7.24 10.15 -2.20
N GLU A 63 -7.11 11.46 -2.31
CA GLU A 63 -7.95 12.41 -1.58
C GLU A 63 -9.42 12.31 -1.97
N VAL A 64 -9.71 12.22 -3.28
CA VAL A 64 -11.07 11.98 -3.78
C VAL A 64 -11.64 10.69 -3.21
N ARG A 65 -10.86 9.60 -3.22
CA ARG A 65 -11.33 8.31 -2.69
C ARG A 65 -11.53 8.36 -1.18
N ARG A 66 -10.62 9.00 -0.44
CA ARG A 66 -10.69 9.16 1.02
C ARG A 66 -11.99 9.86 1.44
N GLN A 67 -12.36 10.93 0.75
CA GLN A 67 -13.60 11.68 1.04
C GLN A 67 -14.89 10.89 0.75
N GLN A 68 -14.82 9.84 -0.08
CA GLN A 68 -15.95 8.95 -0.36
C GLN A 68 -16.13 7.83 0.69
N LEU A 69 -15.15 7.64 1.58
CA LEU A 69 -15.23 6.62 2.62
C LEU A 69 -16.23 7.03 3.69
N ARG A 70 -16.77 6.05 4.41
CA ARG A 70 -17.71 6.31 5.51
C ARG A 70 -17.03 7.00 6.69
N ASP A 71 -15.74 6.76 6.87
CA ASP A 71 -14.88 7.51 7.78
C ASP A 71 -13.66 8.07 7.03
N PRO A 72 -13.74 9.30 6.49
CA PRO A 72 -12.64 9.90 5.72
C PRO A 72 -11.42 10.25 6.58
N THR A 73 -11.56 10.23 7.92
CA THR A 73 -10.46 10.57 8.84
C THR A 73 -9.58 9.36 9.13
N MET A 74 -10.10 8.14 8.91
CA MET A 74 -9.37 6.92 9.18
C MET A 74 -8.34 6.60 8.09
N VAL A 75 -7.13 7.13 8.29
CA VAL A 75 -5.94 6.83 7.48
C VAL A 75 -4.91 6.10 8.34
N LYS A 76 -4.34 5.02 7.81
CA LYS A 76 -3.25 4.27 8.46
C LYS A 76 -2.01 4.27 7.59
N ARG A 77 -0.86 4.42 8.20
CA ARG A 77 0.42 4.17 7.55
C ARG A 77 0.67 2.67 7.49
N LYS A 78 0.98 2.15 6.30
CA LYS A 78 1.22 0.73 6.05
C LYS A 78 2.45 0.53 5.18
N CYS A 79 3.18 -0.53 5.46
CA CYS A 79 4.23 -1.01 4.58
C CYS A 79 3.67 -1.96 3.53
N TYR A 80 4.29 -1.97 2.35
CA TYR A 80 4.01 -2.93 1.28
C TYR A 80 5.31 -3.39 0.62
N GLY A 81 5.42 -4.70 0.42
CA GLY A 81 6.58 -5.34 -0.20
C GLY A 81 7.33 -6.30 0.73
N PRO A 82 8.45 -6.89 0.29
CA PRO A 82 9.02 -6.76 -1.05
C PRO A 82 8.09 -7.32 -2.13
N SER A 83 8.07 -6.68 -3.30
CA SER A 83 7.28 -7.17 -4.44
C SER A 83 7.97 -6.82 -5.76
N PRO A 84 8.02 -7.74 -6.75
CA PRO A 84 8.55 -7.42 -8.08
C PRO A 84 7.70 -6.36 -8.82
N GLY A 85 6.45 -6.13 -8.38
CA GLY A 85 5.57 -5.11 -8.94
C GLY A 85 5.82 -3.70 -8.41
N LEU A 86 6.77 -3.50 -7.48
CA LEU A 86 7.02 -2.20 -6.85
C LEU A 86 7.29 -1.07 -7.85
N PRO A 87 8.16 -1.21 -8.87
CA PRO A 87 8.40 -0.13 -9.84
C PRO A 87 7.13 0.32 -10.57
N ASN A 88 6.26 -0.65 -10.91
CA ASN A 88 4.99 -0.35 -11.58
C ASN A 88 4.00 0.35 -10.63
N ILE A 89 3.97 -0.05 -9.35
CA ILE A 89 3.13 0.59 -8.32
C ILE A 89 3.62 2.03 -8.06
N VAL A 90 4.94 2.25 -8.03
CA VAL A 90 5.52 3.60 -7.88
C VAL A 90 5.13 4.50 -9.05
N ALA A 91 5.19 3.97 -10.28
CA ALA A 91 4.92 4.75 -11.49
C ALA A 91 3.42 5.00 -11.76
N HIS A 92 2.55 4.09 -11.32
CA HIS A 92 1.15 4.08 -11.75
C HIS A 92 0.12 3.91 -10.63
N GLY A 93 0.59 3.80 -9.38
CA GLY A 93 -0.26 3.49 -8.23
C GLY A 93 -0.69 2.02 -8.16
N PHE A 94 -1.46 1.69 -7.14
CA PHE A 94 -2.01 0.34 -6.97
C PHE A 94 -3.16 0.09 -7.97
N SER A 95 -3.13 -1.08 -8.61
CA SER A 95 -4.21 -1.50 -9.51
C SER A 95 -4.64 -2.95 -9.21
N LEU A 96 -5.96 -3.15 -9.09
CA LEU A 96 -6.58 -4.44 -8.79
C LEU A 96 -6.25 -5.59 -9.78
N PRO A 97 -6.01 -5.37 -11.09
CA PRO A 97 -5.63 -6.45 -12.01
C PRO A 97 -4.33 -7.17 -11.60
N ASN A 98 -3.49 -6.52 -10.79
CA ASN A 98 -2.19 -7.04 -10.38
C ASN A 98 -2.19 -7.67 -8.97
N VAL A 99 -3.33 -7.67 -8.27
CA VAL A 99 -3.44 -8.23 -6.91
C VAL A 99 -4.55 -9.28 -6.91
N ASN A 100 -4.21 -10.45 -7.46
CA ASN A 100 -5.07 -11.61 -7.44
C ASN A 100 -4.69 -12.44 -6.19
N ASN A 101 -5.43 -12.26 -5.10
CA ASN A 101 -5.27 -13.10 -3.92
C ASN A 101 -6.45 -14.07 -3.80
N ARG A 102 -6.33 -15.09 -2.95
CA ARG A 102 -7.37 -16.12 -2.77
C ARG A 102 -8.71 -15.55 -2.28
N ALA A 103 -8.75 -14.30 -1.83
CA ALA A 103 -9.92 -13.59 -1.32
C ALA A 103 -10.61 -12.68 -2.36
N GLY A 104 -10.17 -12.74 -3.62
CA GLY A 104 -10.70 -11.94 -4.71
C GLY A 104 -9.80 -10.77 -5.12
N ARG A 105 -10.39 -9.73 -5.71
CA ARG A 105 -9.68 -8.53 -6.19
C ARG A 105 -9.58 -7.51 -5.07
N MET A 106 -8.55 -7.62 -4.23
CA MET A 106 -8.30 -6.69 -3.12
C MET A 106 -6.83 -6.37 -2.95
N LEU A 107 -6.51 -5.22 -2.38
CA LEU A 107 -5.17 -4.90 -1.92
C LEU A 107 -4.98 -5.41 -0.49
N HIS A 108 -3.92 -6.17 -0.24
CA HIS A 108 -3.59 -6.69 1.08
C HIS A 108 -2.34 -6.01 1.63
N PHE A 109 -2.46 -5.45 2.84
CA PHE A 109 -1.36 -4.81 3.57
C PHE A 109 -1.12 -5.60 4.86
N PRO A 110 -0.19 -6.57 4.86
CA PRO A 110 0.10 -7.33 6.08
C PRO A 110 0.65 -6.40 7.16
N ASP A 111 0.32 -6.67 8.42
CA ASP A 111 0.88 -5.90 9.53
C ASP A 111 2.37 -6.21 9.73
N THR A 112 2.78 -7.42 9.36
CA THR A 112 4.16 -7.89 9.49
C THR A 112 4.57 -8.77 8.32
N GLN A 113 5.86 -8.72 7.98
CA GLN A 113 6.48 -9.52 6.94
C GLN A 113 7.77 -10.15 7.47
N PRO A 114 7.92 -11.48 7.44
CA PRO A 114 9.16 -12.13 7.84
C PRO A 114 10.29 -11.77 6.88
N VAL A 115 11.45 -11.43 7.46
CA VAL A 115 12.68 -11.20 6.71
C VAL A 115 13.27 -12.54 6.29
N SER A 116 13.46 -12.73 4.98
CA SER A 116 14.24 -13.84 4.44
C SER A 116 15.73 -13.55 4.58
N PRO A 117 16.53 -14.42 5.23
CA PRO A 117 17.99 -14.27 5.31
C PRO A 117 18.70 -14.31 3.94
N ALA A 118 18.04 -14.87 2.92
CA ALA A 118 18.59 -14.95 1.57
C ALA A 118 18.52 -13.62 0.82
N VAL A 119 17.64 -12.71 1.23
CA VAL A 119 17.45 -11.41 0.58
C VAL A 119 18.30 -10.37 1.31
N ARG A 120 19.25 -9.79 0.57
CA ARG A 120 20.23 -8.83 1.12
C ARG A 120 19.75 -7.38 1.08
N MET A 121 18.74 -7.08 0.27
CA MET A 121 18.22 -5.74 0.05
C MET A 121 16.73 -5.81 -0.25
N TYR A 122 15.97 -4.91 0.35
CA TYR A 122 14.52 -4.82 0.19
C TYR A 122 14.17 -3.41 -0.25
N ASP A 123 13.43 -3.30 -1.34
CA ASP A 123 12.64 -2.11 -1.61
C ASP A 123 11.26 -2.33 -0.98
N LEU A 124 10.79 -1.31 -0.27
CA LEU A 124 9.49 -1.29 0.40
C LEU A 124 8.81 0.03 0.10
N LEU A 125 7.48 0.00 0.04
CA LEU A 125 6.68 1.22 0.07
C LEU A 125 6.14 1.44 1.47
N VAL A 126 6.16 2.70 1.89
CA VAL A 126 5.39 3.17 3.04
C VAL A 126 4.29 4.06 2.50
N CYS A 127 3.04 3.64 2.69
CA CYS A 127 1.87 4.26 2.09
C CYS A 127 0.92 4.75 3.17
N ASP A 128 0.25 5.85 2.88
CA ASP A 128 -0.97 6.23 3.59
C ASP A 128 -2.15 5.51 2.96
N VAL A 129 -2.87 4.75 3.78
CA VAL A 129 -4.01 3.93 3.37
C VAL A 129 -5.25 4.46 4.07
N ALA A 130 -6.17 5.02 3.30
CA ALA A 130 -7.48 5.42 3.79
C ALA A 130 -8.31 4.14 4.00
N VAL A 131 -8.46 3.72 5.25
CA VAL A 131 -9.11 2.44 5.62
C VAL A 131 -10.59 2.60 5.92
N GLY A 132 -11.07 3.82 6.16
CA GLY A 132 -12.49 4.07 6.42
C GLY A 132 -12.99 3.29 7.64
N ARG A 133 -14.27 2.88 7.60
CA ARG A 133 -14.84 2.03 8.63
C ARG A 133 -14.33 0.60 8.48
N VAL A 134 -13.62 0.11 9.50
CA VAL A 134 -12.94 -1.20 9.47
C VAL A 134 -13.81 -2.30 10.07
N TRP A 135 -14.01 -3.39 9.32
CA TRP A 135 -14.55 -4.64 9.86
C TRP A 135 -13.43 -5.44 10.53
N LYS A 136 -13.58 -5.79 11.81
CA LYS A 136 -12.73 -6.79 12.46
C LYS A 136 -13.27 -8.17 12.10
N TYR A 137 -12.54 -8.89 11.24
CA TYR A 137 -12.94 -10.20 10.73
C TYR A 137 -12.10 -11.30 11.37
N GLU A 138 -12.76 -12.16 12.12
CA GLU A 138 -12.16 -13.35 12.73
C GLU A 138 -12.37 -14.53 11.77
N GLY A 139 -11.39 -14.79 10.91
CA GLY A 139 -11.49 -15.85 9.90
C GLY A 139 -10.32 -15.82 8.92
N HIS A 140 -10.28 -16.77 7.99
CA HIS A 140 -9.22 -16.76 6.97
C HIS A 140 -9.49 -15.69 5.91
N LEU A 141 -8.43 -15.01 5.46
CA LEU A 141 -8.50 -14.00 4.41
C LEU A 141 -9.29 -14.51 3.18
N GLY A 142 -9.07 -15.77 2.79
CA GLY A 142 -9.74 -16.41 1.63
C GLY A 142 -11.26 -16.56 1.76
N ASP A 143 -11.79 -16.50 2.99
CA ASP A 143 -13.22 -16.64 3.28
C ASP A 143 -13.92 -15.28 3.43
N LEU A 144 -13.17 -14.17 3.29
CA LEU A 144 -13.71 -12.83 3.47
C LEU A 144 -14.71 -12.49 2.36
N ASP A 145 -15.99 -12.38 2.73
CA ASP A 145 -17.06 -11.94 1.84
C ASP A 145 -17.07 -10.41 1.72
N LEU A 146 -16.50 -9.92 0.63
CA LEU A 146 -16.43 -8.49 0.30
C LEU A 146 -17.80 -7.84 0.13
N GLN A 147 -18.77 -8.56 -0.44
CA GLN A 147 -20.11 -8.03 -0.66
C GLN A 147 -20.84 -7.87 0.68
N ARG A 148 -20.69 -8.86 1.58
CA ARG A 148 -21.20 -8.76 2.94
C ARG A 148 -20.56 -7.62 3.72
N MET A 149 -19.24 -7.44 3.59
CA MET A 149 -18.52 -6.31 4.22
C MET A 149 -19.12 -4.96 3.79
N GLU A 150 -19.28 -4.77 2.48
CA GLU A 150 -19.80 -3.51 1.92
C GLU A 150 -21.26 -3.26 2.32
N ASN A 151 -22.11 -4.31 2.27
CA ASN A 151 -23.51 -4.24 2.68
C ASN A 151 -23.67 -3.95 4.18
N ALA A 152 -22.75 -4.43 5.01
CA ALA A 152 -22.69 -4.12 6.44
C ALA A 152 -22.13 -2.70 6.72
N GLY A 153 -21.74 -1.98 5.67
CA GLY A 153 -21.30 -0.60 5.77
C GLY A 153 -19.85 -0.44 6.20
N PHE A 154 -18.98 -1.41 5.88
CA PHE A 154 -17.55 -1.32 6.11
C PHE A 154 -16.81 -1.02 4.79
N ASP A 155 -15.71 -0.28 4.89
CA ASP A 155 -14.88 0.13 3.74
C ASP A 155 -13.63 -0.75 3.59
N SER A 156 -13.17 -1.36 4.68
CA SER A 156 -12.05 -2.28 4.71
C SER A 156 -12.24 -3.35 5.80
N ALA A 157 -11.39 -4.38 5.77
CA ALA A 157 -11.33 -5.41 6.79
C ALA A 157 -9.93 -5.47 7.41
N HIS A 158 -9.89 -5.75 8.71
CA HIS A 158 -8.71 -6.21 9.42
C HIS A 158 -8.95 -7.66 9.78
N VAL A 159 -8.11 -8.55 9.24
CA VAL A 159 -8.17 -9.99 9.48
C VAL A 159 -7.19 -10.32 10.60
N THR A 160 -7.70 -10.91 11.69
CA THR A 160 -6.93 -11.33 12.86
C THR A 160 -6.66 -12.82 12.85
#